data_AF-A0A3N6GE00-F1
#
_entry.id   AF-A0A3N6GE00-F1
#
_cell.length_a   1.000
_cell.length_b   1.000
_cell.length_c   1.000
_cell.angle_alpha   90.00
_cell.angle_beta   90.00
_cell.angle_gamma   90.00
#
_symmetry.space_group_name_H-M   'P 1'
#
loop_
_entity.id
_entity.type
_entity.pdbx_description
1 polymer ?
#
loop_
_entity_poly.entity_id
_entity_poly.type
_entity_poly.pdbx_seq_one_letter_code
_entity_poly.pdbx_strand_id
1 'polypeptide(L)'
;MARTKPSTAHLALVRALKEHGLKATPTQIERWQQNSWLPKPSAWFGPDSSTIQPHILRRALHLSITARQGRGMGWTGWHLWAADGTHDSAQRLRAALVVSLNRPLARAGVDKIPTGNSDRAFKARQAAATKMLRNRRLPRRDLDETLRAHAAEAGLELPRSPDALPNVFHPALMAPGARLLLGGAADLGIEELLEAMKQAMPNHTEAIEHIREEHRQAELAGTDLLAQSPWAQGITGMVRTVETADDQALCHAVHTCTLATGALHDLMRRSSADPEILALLTADVMWRQWAVCGGITPEGAPGLAAVALNTVHYLTEPDWAAELGRYMSLMHALDVAYPAHRGTLGGGAEA
;
A
#
# COMPACT_ATOMS: atom_id res chain seq x y z
N MET A 1 -23.57 -6.83 -27.99
CA MET A 1 -22.43 -7.72 -28.36
C MET A 1 -22.90 -9.16 -28.25
N ALA A 2 -22.77 -9.95 -29.32
CA ALA A 2 -23.11 -11.38 -29.27
C ALA A 2 -22.20 -12.08 -28.24
N ARG A 3 -22.79 -12.84 -27.31
CA ARG A 3 -22.05 -13.57 -26.27
C ARG A 3 -21.25 -14.68 -26.94
N THR A 4 -19.93 -14.56 -26.97
CA THR A 4 -19.02 -15.63 -27.37
C THR A 4 -19.31 -16.88 -26.52
N LYS A 5 -19.43 -18.05 -27.15
CA LYS A 5 -19.63 -19.30 -26.40
C LYS A 5 -18.43 -19.52 -25.45
N PRO A 6 -18.66 -19.90 -24.18
CA PRO A 6 -17.58 -20.23 -23.27
C PRO A 6 -16.65 -21.31 -23.84
N SER A 7 -15.34 -21.13 -23.75
CA SER A 7 -14.40 -22.18 -24.15
C SER A 7 -14.40 -23.34 -23.15
N THR A 8 -13.96 -24.52 -23.59
CA THR A 8 -13.82 -25.72 -22.74
C THR A 8 -12.95 -25.44 -21.52
N ALA A 9 -11.88 -24.66 -21.67
CA ALA A 9 -11.00 -24.25 -20.57
C ALA A 9 -11.75 -23.44 -19.50
N HIS A 10 -12.58 -22.47 -19.92
CA HIS A 10 -13.40 -21.68 -19.00
C HIS A 10 -14.35 -22.57 -18.21
N LEU A 11 -15.02 -23.52 -18.87
CA LEU A 11 -15.94 -24.45 -18.22
C LEU A 11 -15.24 -25.40 -17.23
N ALA A 12 -14.03 -25.86 -17.57
CA ALA A 12 -13.22 -26.67 -16.67
C ALA A 12 -12.88 -25.90 -15.38
N LEU A 13 -12.49 -24.62 -15.49
CA LEU A 13 -12.15 -23.81 -14.32
C LEU A 13 -13.39 -23.47 -13.47
N VAL A 14 -14.55 -23.24 -14.08
CA VAL A 14 -15.83 -23.14 -13.34
C VAL A 14 -16.11 -24.41 -12.53
N ARG A 15 -15.89 -25.59 -13.13
CA ARG A 15 -16.11 -26.87 -12.44
C ARG A 15 -15.16 -27.05 -11.26
N ALA A 16 -13.87 -26.79 -11.46
CA ALA A 16 -12.87 -26.89 -10.41
C ALA A 16 -13.15 -25.93 -9.23
N LEU A 17 -13.61 -24.71 -9.50
CA LEU A 17 -14.04 -23.78 -8.45
C LEU A 17 -15.25 -24.29 -7.68
N LYS A 18 -16.22 -24.89 -8.39
CA LYS A 18 -17.43 -25.48 -7.78
C LYS A 18 -17.10 -26.65 -6.86
N GLU A 19 -16.12 -27.49 -7.23
CA GLU A 19 -15.62 -28.58 -6.39
C GLU A 19 -15.03 -28.08 -5.06
N HIS A 20 -14.54 -26.83 -5.04
CA HIS A 20 -14.05 -26.15 -3.83
C HIS A 20 -15.13 -25.29 -3.14
N GLY A 21 -16.41 -25.47 -3.49
CA GLY A 21 -17.53 -24.72 -2.90
C GLY A 21 -17.68 -23.27 -3.38
N LEU A 22 -16.87 -22.82 -4.34
CA LEU A 22 -16.88 -21.45 -4.86
C LEU A 22 -17.65 -21.35 -6.18
N LYS A 23 -18.17 -20.16 -6.49
CA LYS A 23 -18.98 -19.91 -7.70
C LYS A 23 -18.35 -18.83 -8.56
N ALA A 24 -18.09 -19.16 -9.82
CA ALA A 24 -17.76 -18.21 -10.86
C ALA A 24 -18.51 -18.56 -12.15
N THR A 25 -18.95 -17.54 -12.89
CA THR A 25 -19.52 -17.71 -14.23
C THR A 25 -18.39 -17.69 -15.28
N PRO A 26 -18.58 -18.30 -16.46
CA PRO A 26 -17.60 -18.19 -17.54
C PRO A 26 -17.28 -16.74 -17.92
N THR A 27 -18.27 -15.84 -17.85
CA THR A 27 -18.07 -14.40 -18.08
C THR A 27 -17.19 -13.74 -17.01
N GLN A 28 -17.25 -14.19 -15.75
CA GLN A 28 -16.32 -13.71 -14.72
C GLN A 28 -14.89 -14.16 -15.01
N ILE A 29 -14.70 -15.41 -15.43
CA ILE A 29 -13.36 -15.92 -15.77
C ILE A 29 -12.80 -15.20 -17.01
N GLU A 30 -13.62 -15.02 -18.05
CA GLU A 30 -13.24 -14.24 -19.23
C GLU A 30 -12.82 -12.81 -18.85
N ARG A 31 -13.54 -12.17 -17.92
CA ARG A 31 -13.15 -10.86 -17.39
C ARG A 31 -11.81 -10.91 -16.66
N TRP A 32 -11.56 -11.93 -15.83
CA TRP A 32 -10.27 -12.09 -15.16
C TRP A 32 -9.13 -12.25 -16.16
N GLN A 33 -9.36 -12.96 -17.26
CA GLN A 33 -8.40 -13.07 -18.36
C GLN A 33 -8.20 -11.73 -19.09
N GLN A 34 -9.27 -11.00 -19.41
CA GLN A 34 -9.20 -9.69 -20.07
C GLN A 34 -8.44 -8.64 -19.24
N ASN A 35 -8.49 -8.76 -17.92
CA ASN A 35 -7.73 -7.92 -17.00
C ASN A 35 -6.32 -8.45 -16.72
N SER A 36 -5.87 -9.52 -17.41
CA SER A 36 -4.59 -10.19 -17.17
C SER A 36 -4.41 -10.65 -15.71
N TRP A 37 -5.50 -10.94 -15.00
CA TRP A 37 -5.44 -11.55 -13.67
C TRP A 37 -5.42 -13.06 -13.73
N LEU A 38 -5.85 -13.64 -14.86
CA LEU A 38 -5.54 -15.01 -15.23
C LEU A 38 -4.74 -15.00 -16.53
N PRO A 39 -3.75 -15.90 -16.66
CA PRO A 39 -3.02 -16.04 -17.93
C PRO A 39 -3.95 -16.59 -19.01
N LYS A 40 -3.46 -16.66 -20.25
CA LYS A 40 -4.21 -17.23 -21.37
C LYS A 40 -4.54 -18.72 -21.10
N PRO A 41 -5.68 -19.24 -21.56
CA PRO A 41 -6.08 -20.63 -21.38
C PRO A 41 -5.05 -21.68 -21.82
N SER A 42 -4.19 -21.34 -22.79
CA SER A 42 -3.08 -22.19 -23.23
C SER A 42 -2.08 -22.53 -22.12
N ALA A 43 -2.02 -21.73 -21.05
CA ALA A 43 -1.16 -21.96 -19.89
C ALA A 43 -1.89 -22.66 -18.73
N TRP A 44 -3.18 -22.98 -18.86
CA TRP A 44 -3.97 -23.49 -17.73
C TRP A 44 -3.77 -24.97 -17.45
N PHE A 45 -3.29 -25.69 -18.45
CA PHE A 45 -3.16 -27.14 -18.46
C PHE A 45 -1.69 -27.51 -18.63
N GLY A 46 -1.29 -28.66 -18.13
CA GLY A 46 0.03 -29.23 -18.46
C GLY A 46 0.06 -29.64 -19.94
N PRO A 47 1.26 -29.77 -20.55
CA PRO A 47 1.39 -30.15 -21.97
C PRO A 47 0.57 -31.39 -22.35
N ASP A 48 0.48 -32.37 -21.44
CA ASP A 48 -0.18 -33.66 -21.67
C ASP A 48 -1.33 -33.95 -20.68
N SER A 49 -1.89 -32.92 -20.02
CA SER A 49 -2.91 -33.11 -18.98
C SER A 49 -4.15 -32.26 -19.22
N SER A 50 -5.33 -32.86 -19.08
CA SER A 50 -6.61 -32.15 -19.04
C SER A 50 -6.91 -31.53 -17.68
N THR A 51 -6.01 -31.70 -16.70
CA THR A 51 -6.16 -31.16 -15.35
C THR A 51 -5.60 -29.75 -15.27
N ILE A 52 -6.36 -28.86 -14.63
CA ILE A 52 -5.94 -27.48 -14.40
C ILE A 52 -4.71 -27.48 -13.49
N GLN A 53 -3.69 -26.72 -13.88
CA GLN A 53 -2.48 -26.60 -13.09
C GLN A 53 -2.78 -26.02 -11.69
N PRO A 54 -2.17 -26.55 -10.61
CA PRO A 54 -2.50 -26.13 -9.24
C PRO A 54 -2.37 -24.63 -8.98
N HIS A 55 -1.37 -23.96 -9.58
CA HIS A 55 -1.17 -22.53 -9.40
C HIS A 55 -2.28 -21.69 -10.08
N ILE A 56 -2.84 -22.16 -11.20
CA ILE A 56 -3.97 -21.54 -11.89
C ILE A 56 -5.24 -21.69 -11.08
N LEU A 57 -5.47 -22.89 -10.54
CA LEU A 57 -6.59 -23.14 -9.64
C LEU A 57 -6.48 -22.27 -8.39
N ARG A 58 -5.33 -22.23 -7.71
CA ARG A 58 -5.09 -21.38 -6.53
C ARG A 58 -5.38 -19.91 -6.83
N ARG A 59 -4.90 -19.41 -7.98
CA ARG A 59 -5.16 -18.04 -8.42
C ARG A 59 -6.65 -17.80 -8.68
N ALA A 60 -7.34 -18.73 -9.33
CA ALA A 60 -8.77 -18.64 -9.57
C ALA A 60 -9.60 -18.70 -8.27
N LEU A 61 -9.21 -19.52 -7.29
CA LEU A 61 -9.82 -19.57 -5.97
C LEU A 61 -9.70 -18.19 -5.31
N HIS A 62 -8.49 -17.61 -5.29
CA HIS A 62 -8.26 -16.27 -4.75
C HIS A 62 -9.13 -15.22 -5.46
N LEU A 63 -9.17 -15.23 -6.79
CA LEU A 63 -10.00 -14.33 -7.60
C LEU A 63 -11.49 -14.48 -7.31
N SER A 64 -11.98 -15.69 -7.08
CA SER A 64 -13.40 -15.92 -6.77
C SER A 64 -13.82 -15.32 -5.43
N ILE A 65 -12.87 -15.18 -4.50
CA ILE A 65 -13.09 -14.58 -3.17
C ILE A 65 -12.99 -13.05 -3.26
N THR A 66 -12.02 -12.54 -4.01
CA THR A 66 -11.67 -11.10 -3.99
C THR A 66 -12.32 -10.29 -5.12
N ALA A 67 -12.60 -10.90 -6.27
CA ALA A 67 -13.17 -10.20 -7.43
C ALA A 67 -14.69 -10.06 -7.34
N ARG A 68 -15.16 -8.94 -6.80
CA ARG A 68 -16.60 -8.61 -6.76
C ARG A 68 -17.12 -8.18 -8.14
N GLN A 69 -18.35 -8.58 -8.48
CA GLN A 69 -18.97 -8.16 -9.74
C GLN A 69 -19.13 -6.63 -9.81
N GLY A 70 -18.77 -6.04 -10.95
CA GLY A 70 -18.93 -4.60 -11.21
C GLY A 70 -17.88 -3.70 -10.54
N ARG A 71 -16.90 -4.27 -9.83
CA ARG A 71 -15.79 -3.52 -9.21
C ARG A 71 -14.45 -4.06 -9.71
N GLY A 72 -13.47 -3.18 -9.86
CA GLY A 72 -12.08 -3.59 -10.05
C GLY A 72 -11.51 -4.17 -8.74
N MET A 73 -10.48 -5.01 -8.81
CA MET A 73 -9.86 -5.64 -7.62
C MET A 73 -8.92 -4.69 -6.84
N GLY A 74 -8.87 -3.41 -7.22
CA GLY A 74 -7.98 -2.45 -6.58
C GLY A 74 -6.52 -2.91 -6.60
N TRP A 75 -5.80 -2.64 -5.51
CA TRP A 75 -4.40 -3.00 -5.35
C TRP A 75 -4.19 -4.52 -5.27
N THR A 76 -5.21 -5.32 -4.92
CA THR A 76 -5.12 -6.79 -4.96
C THR A 76 -4.93 -7.31 -6.38
N GLY A 77 -5.47 -6.61 -7.39
CA GLY A 77 -5.19 -6.93 -8.79
C GLY A 77 -3.75 -6.63 -9.22
N TRP A 78 -3.10 -5.65 -8.58
CA TRP A 78 -1.71 -5.31 -8.86
C TRP A 78 -0.76 -6.41 -8.42
N HIS A 79 -1.04 -7.07 -7.29
CA HIS A 79 -0.29 -8.23 -6.83
C HIS A 79 -0.19 -9.33 -7.90
N LEU A 80 -1.29 -9.58 -8.64
CA LEU A 80 -1.32 -10.61 -9.68
C LEU A 80 -0.47 -10.24 -10.89
N TRP A 81 -0.56 -8.98 -11.35
CA TRP A 81 0.33 -8.48 -12.41
C TRP A 81 1.80 -8.53 -11.97
N ALA A 82 2.06 -8.16 -10.72
CA ALA A 82 3.41 -8.16 -10.15
C ALA A 82 3.99 -9.58 -10.05
N ALA A 83 3.17 -10.55 -9.64
CA ALA A 83 3.56 -11.94 -9.56
C ALA A 83 3.84 -12.57 -10.93
N ASP A 84 3.18 -12.09 -11.99
CA ASP A 84 3.44 -12.56 -13.36
C ASP A 84 4.78 -12.07 -13.90
N GLY A 85 5.22 -10.87 -13.50
CA GLY A 85 6.56 -10.34 -13.83
C GLY A 85 6.83 -10.18 -15.32
N THR A 86 5.81 -10.27 -16.18
CA THR A 86 5.96 -10.10 -17.63
C THR A 86 6.02 -8.62 -18.00
N HIS A 87 6.63 -8.29 -19.13
CA HIS A 87 6.68 -6.91 -19.63
C HIS A 87 5.28 -6.27 -19.73
N ASP A 88 4.27 -6.98 -20.26
CA ASP A 88 2.89 -6.46 -20.32
C ASP A 88 2.31 -6.17 -18.92
N SER A 89 2.58 -7.06 -17.96
CA SER A 89 2.11 -6.88 -16.58
C SER A 89 2.82 -5.71 -15.89
N ALA A 90 4.12 -5.54 -16.11
CA ALA A 90 4.89 -4.40 -15.61
C ALA A 90 4.40 -3.08 -16.21
N GLN A 91 4.10 -3.02 -17.51
CA GLN A 91 3.52 -1.82 -18.14
C GLN A 91 2.13 -1.48 -17.58
N ARG A 92 1.29 -2.49 -17.32
CA ARG A 92 -0.02 -2.28 -16.65
C ARG A 92 0.14 -1.73 -15.24
N LEU A 93 1.10 -2.26 -14.48
CA LEU A 93 1.42 -1.77 -13.14
C LEU A 93 1.89 -0.33 -13.17
N ARG A 94 2.85 -0.02 -14.03
CA ARG A 94 3.38 1.33 -14.22
C ARG A 94 2.24 2.32 -14.50
N ALA A 95 1.39 2.01 -15.47
CA ALA A 95 0.22 2.84 -15.78
C ALA A 95 -0.73 3.00 -14.58
N ALA A 96 -1.03 1.93 -13.85
CA ALA A 96 -1.96 1.97 -12.72
C ALA A 96 -1.41 2.75 -11.51
N LEU A 97 -0.11 2.64 -11.25
CA LEU A 97 0.60 3.41 -10.22
C LEU A 97 0.61 4.90 -10.56
N VAL A 98 0.98 5.26 -11.80
CA VAL A 98 0.96 6.66 -12.28
C VAL A 98 -0.44 7.26 -12.17
N VAL A 99 -1.48 6.52 -12.58
CA VAL A 99 -2.88 6.97 -12.42
C VAL A 99 -3.25 7.17 -10.95
N SER A 100 -2.75 6.31 -10.05
CA SER A 100 -3.06 6.39 -8.62
C SER A 100 -2.36 7.56 -7.94
N LEU A 101 -1.09 7.82 -8.29
CA LEU A 101 -0.31 8.97 -7.81
C LEU A 101 -0.90 10.30 -8.31
N ASN A 102 -1.39 10.36 -9.54
CA ASN A 102 -1.99 11.56 -10.11
C ASN A 102 -3.46 11.78 -9.72
N ARG A 103 -4.13 10.78 -9.13
CA ARG A 103 -5.56 10.86 -8.78
C ARG A 103 -5.91 12.06 -7.88
N PRO A 104 -5.12 12.42 -6.84
CA PRO A 104 -5.40 13.60 -6.03
C PRO A 104 -5.44 14.90 -6.86
N LEU A 105 -4.57 15.02 -7.87
CA LEU A 105 -4.52 16.17 -8.78
C LEU A 105 -5.78 16.23 -9.65
N ALA A 106 -6.13 15.11 -10.28
CA ALA A 106 -7.31 15.01 -11.13
C ALA A 106 -8.60 15.34 -10.36
N ARG A 107 -8.73 14.88 -9.11
CA ARG A 107 -9.90 15.19 -8.26
C ARG A 107 -9.95 16.67 -7.86
N ALA A 108 -8.81 17.34 -7.78
CA ALA A 108 -8.71 18.75 -7.47
C ALA A 108 -8.87 19.66 -8.71
N GLY A 109 -9.05 19.08 -9.91
CA GLY A 109 -9.05 19.83 -11.18
C GLY A 109 -7.69 20.46 -11.47
N VAL A 110 -6.60 19.77 -11.11
CA VAL A 110 -5.22 20.17 -11.41
C VAL A 110 -4.71 19.26 -12.53
N ASP A 111 -4.79 19.74 -13.77
CA ASP A 111 -4.40 18.96 -14.95
C ASP A 111 -2.88 18.80 -15.08
N LYS A 112 -2.13 19.83 -14.67
CA LYS A 112 -0.66 19.84 -14.70
C LYS A 112 -0.10 20.61 -13.50
N ILE A 113 0.91 20.03 -12.87
CA ILE A 113 1.68 20.70 -11.83
C ILE A 113 2.52 21.82 -12.49
N PRO A 114 2.41 23.10 -12.04
CA PRO A 114 3.25 24.18 -12.55
C PRO A 114 4.74 23.93 -12.31
N THR A 115 5.55 24.04 -13.37
CA THR A 115 6.99 23.78 -13.34
C THR A 115 7.83 25.06 -13.29
N GLY A 116 9.09 24.94 -12.85
CA GLY A 116 10.08 26.02 -12.85
C GLY A 116 10.23 26.73 -11.50
N ASN A 117 11.26 27.59 -11.43
CA ASN A 117 11.74 28.23 -10.19
C ASN A 117 11.37 29.73 -10.09
N SER A 118 10.33 30.17 -10.81
CA SER A 118 9.87 31.56 -10.72
C SER A 118 8.85 31.74 -9.59
N ASP A 119 8.75 32.96 -9.05
CA ASP A 119 7.69 33.34 -8.10
C ASP A 119 6.29 33.02 -8.64
N ARG A 120 6.09 33.15 -9.95
CA ARG A 120 4.84 32.81 -10.62
C ARG A 120 4.55 31.30 -10.53
N ALA A 121 5.56 30.46 -10.76
CA ALA A 121 5.43 29.01 -10.66
C ALA A 121 5.16 28.58 -9.22
N PHE A 122 5.87 29.17 -8.25
CA PHE A 122 5.66 28.96 -6.82
C PHE A 122 4.22 29.32 -6.39
N LYS A 123 3.76 30.53 -6.72
CA LYS A 123 2.37 30.96 -6.43
C LYS A 123 1.33 30.06 -7.09
N ALA A 124 1.60 29.58 -8.31
CA ALA A 124 0.70 28.66 -9.00
C ALA A 124 0.63 27.28 -8.31
N ARG A 125 1.76 26.74 -7.82
CA ARG A 125 1.78 25.50 -7.03
C ARG A 125 1.07 25.67 -5.68
N GLN A 126 1.25 26.80 -4.98
CA GLN A 126 0.48 27.10 -3.77
C GLN A 126 -1.04 27.16 -4.02
N ALA A 127 -1.46 27.78 -5.13
CA ALA A 127 -2.87 27.82 -5.50
C ALA A 127 -3.43 26.42 -5.81
N ALA A 128 -2.64 25.57 -6.46
CA ALA A 128 -2.99 24.16 -6.69
C ALA A 128 -3.06 23.36 -5.37
N ALA A 129 -2.15 23.59 -4.43
CA ALA A 129 -2.16 22.95 -3.10
C ALA A 129 -3.46 23.29 -2.36
N THR A 130 -3.84 24.56 -2.41
CA THR A 130 -5.11 25.03 -1.83
C THR A 130 -6.32 24.34 -2.47
N LYS A 131 -6.33 24.19 -3.81
CA LYS A 131 -7.40 23.45 -4.50
C LYS A 131 -7.48 22.00 -4.06
N MET A 132 -6.35 21.31 -3.85
CA MET A 132 -6.31 19.92 -3.39
C MET A 132 -6.92 19.72 -1.99
N LEU A 133 -6.93 20.76 -1.16
CA LEU A 133 -7.48 20.71 0.19
C LEU A 133 -8.97 21.07 0.24
N ARG A 134 -9.52 21.73 -0.80
CA ARG A 134 -10.95 22.09 -0.83
C ARG A 134 -11.82 20.85 -0.74
N ASN A 135 -12.81 20.89 0.17
CA ASN A 135 -13.79 19.82 0.39
C ASN A 135 -13.18 18.47 0.80
N ARG A 136 -11.91 18.43 1.25
CA ARG A 136 -11.29 17.20 1.73
C ARG A 136 -11.83 16.89 3.13
N ARG A 137 -12.54 15.76 3.24
CA ARG A 137 -12.95 15.22 4.54
C ARG A 137 -11.77 14.47 5.15
N LEU A 138 -11.29 14.96 6.28
CA LEU A 138 -10.22 14.31 7.04
C LEU A 138 -10.85 13.16 7.86
N PRO A 139 -10.16 12.01 7.99
CA PRO A 139 -10.49 11.03 9.00
C PRO A 139 -10.56 11.71 10.37
N ARG A 140 -11.65 11.50 11.11
CA ARG A 140 -11.91 12.18 12.39
C ARG A 140 -11.08 11.63 13.56
N ARG A 141 -10.50 10.43 13.42
CA ARG A 141 -9.75 9.76 14.48
C ARG A 141 -8.41 9.28 13.95
N ASP A 142 -7.39 9.39 14.80
CA ASP A 142 -6.12 8.73 14.60
C ASP A 142 -6.30 7.22 14.74
N LEU A 143 -5.75 6.47 13.79
CA LEU A 143 -5.84 5.02 13.77
C LEU A 143 -5.06 4.42 14.94
N ASP A 144 -3.89 4.96 15.30
CA ASP A 144 -3.09 4.46 16.42
C ASP A 144 -3.80 4.71 17.75
N GLU A 145 -4.36 5.91 17.94
CA GLU A 145 -5.16 6.24 19.12
C GLU A 145 -6.37 5.31 19.26
N THR A 146 -7.07 5.05 18.17
CA THR A 146 -8.23 4.14 18.16
C THR A 146 -7.81 2.71 18.51
N LEU A 147 -6.69 2.23 17.98
CA LEU A 147 -6.16 0.90 18.27
C LEU A 147 -5.72 0.77 19.73
N ARG A 148 -5.04 1.78 20.29
CA ARG A 148 -4.63 1.81 21.69
C ARG A 148 -5.82 1.84 22.65
N ALA A 149 -6.87 2.62 22.33
CA ALA A 149 -8.08 2.64 23.13
C ALA A 149 -8.74 1.25 23.21
N HIS A 150 -8.87 0.56 22.06
CA HIS A 150 -9.43 -0.79 22.03
C HIS A 150 -8.53 -1.84 22.69
N ALA A 151 -7.20 -1.72 22.58
CA ALA A 151 -6.28 -2.59 23.29
C ALA A 151 -6.41 -2.41 24.82
N ALA A 152 -6.51 -1.17 25.30
CA ALA A 152 -6.73 -0.88 26.71
C ALA A 152 -8.07 -1.43 27.22
N GLU A 153 -9.15 -1.31 26.44
CA GLU A 153 -10.45 -1.95 26.73
C GLU A 153 -10.33 -3.48 26.83
N ALA A 154 -9.43 -4.09 26.06
CA ALA A 154 -9.13 -5.52 26.10
C ALA A 154 -8.11 -5.92 27.19
N GLY A 155 -7.69 -5.00 28.06
CA GLY A 155 -6.70 -5.25 29.12
C GLY A 155 -5.27 -5.43 28.60
N LEU A 156 -5.00 -5.04 27.36
CA LEU A 156 -3.69 -5.10 26.72
C LEU A 156 -3.03 -3.72 26.73
N GLU A 157 -1.86 -3.61 27.34
CA GLU A 157 -1.03 -2.41 27.22
C GLU A 157 -0.14 -2.52 25.98
N LEU A 158 -0.40 -1.68 24.97
CA LEU A 158 0.49 -1.58 23.82
C LEU A 158 1.72 -0.75 24.18
N PRO A 159 2.94 -1.17 23.76
CA PRO A 159 4.16 -0.41 23.99
C PRO A 159 3.98 1.07 23.63
N ARG A 160 4.25 1.97 24.59
CA ARG A 160 4.29 3.41 24.31
C ARG A 160 5.57 3.70 23.53
N SER A 161 5.42 4.43 22.43
CA SER A 161 6.55 4.88 21.62
C SER A 161 6.79 6.35 21.91
N PRO A 162 7.99 6.76 22.37
CA PRO A 162 8.35 8.16 22.48
C PRO A 162 8.37 8.89 21.13
N ASP A 163 8.47 8.16 20.01
CA ASP A 163 8.56 8.70 18.64
C ASP A 163 7.27 8.55 17.83
N ALA A 164 6.10 8.57 18.47
CA ALA A 164 4.84 8.41 17.74
C ALA A 164 4.67 9.52 16.69
N LEU A 165 4.61 9.14 15.42
CA LEU A 165 4.39 10.08 14.31
C LEU A 165 3.02 10.75 14.46
N PRO A 166 2.87 12.00 14.00
CA PRO A 166 1.59 12.69 14.09
C PRO A 166 0.54 11.94 13.29
N ASN A 167 -0.73 12.11 13.67
CA ASN A 167 -1.81 11.89 12.74
C ASN A 167 -1.52 12.70 11.46
N VAL A 168 -1.14 12.02 10.38
CA VAL A 168 -0.77 12.66 9.09
C VAL A 168 -1.94 13.44 8.47
N PHE A 169 -3.16 13.23 8.97
CA PHE A 169 -4.35 13.99 8.62
C PHE A 169 -4.63 15.17 9.56
N HIS A 170 -3.72 15.49 10.48
CA HIS A 170 -3.85 16.65 11.36
C HIS A 170 -3.92 17.93 10.52
N PRO A 171 -4.86 18.86 10.79
CA PRO A 171 -5.04 20.05 9.97
C PRO A 171 -3.77 20.89 9.76
N ALA A 172 -2.90 20.97 10.76
CA ALA A 172 -1.62 21.69 10.68
C ALA A 172 -0.67 21.10 9.60
N LEU A 173 -0.72 19.79 9.36
CA LEU A 173 0.14 19.10 8.39
C LEU A 173 -0.44 19.11 6.97
N MET A 174 -1.73 19.40 6.81
CA MET A 174 -2.39 19.29 5.51
C MET A 174 -1.89 20.30 4.48
N ALA A 175 -1.68 21.55 4.87
CA ALA A 175 -1.18 22.60 3.98
C ALA A 175 0.29 22.38 3.58
N PRO A 176 1.22 22.16 4.53
CA PRO A 176 2.58 21.75 4.22
C PRO A 176 2.64 20.49 3.35
N GLY A 177 1.89 19.44 3.72
CA GLY A 177 1.87 18.18 2.97
C GLY A 177 1.37 18.34 1.54
N ALA A 178 0.36 19.18 1.29
CA ALA A 178 -0.10 19.47 -0.07
C ALA A 178 0.95 20.24 -0.90
N ARG A 179 1.73 21.14 -0.28
CA ARG A 179 2.84 21.84 -0.94
C ARG A 179 3.99 20.89 -1.25
N LEU A 180 4.37 20.02 -0.30
CA LEU A 180 5.37 18.98 -0.50
C LEU A 180 4.98 18.04 -1.66
N LEU A 181 3.72 17.63 -1.74
CA LEU A 181 3.21 16.80 -2.84
C LEU A 181 3.32 17.49 -4.22
N LEU A 182 3.20 18.80 -4.30
CA LEU A 182 3.16 19.53 -5.57
C LEU A 182 4.51 20.11 -6.00
N GLY A 183 5.28 20.64 -5.06
CA GLY A 183 6.55 21.32 -5.34
C GLY A 183 7.76 20.71 -4.64
N GLY A 184 7.56 19.68 -3.82
CA GLY A 184 8.65 19.00 -3.13
C GLY A 184 9.36 19.90 -2.12
N ALA A 185 10.65 19.61 -1.89
CA ALA A 185 11.51 20.36 -0.98
C ALA A 185 11.70 21.83 -1.42
N ALA A 186 11.57 22.12 -2.72
CA ALA A 186 11.69 23.49 -3.24
C ALA A 186 10.55 24.41 -2.80
N ASP A 187 9.39 23.84 -2.43
CA ASP A 187 8.20 24.59 -2.07
C ASP A 187 7.84 24.48 -0.58
N LEU A 188 8.57 23.70 0.21
CA LEU A 188 8.38 23.55 1.65
C LEU A 188 9.74 23.46 2.34
N GLY A 189 10.08 24.46 3.16
CA GLY A 189 11.29 24.41 3.99
C GLY A 189 11.09 23.54 5.22
N ILE A 190 12.20 23.00 5.76
CA ILE A 190 12.16 22.13 6.94
C ILE A 190 11.55 22.81 8.16
N GLU A 191 11.83 24.09 8.42
CA GLU A 191 11.26 24.78 9.58
C GLU A 191 9.73 24.92 9.48
N GLU A 192 9.17 25.12 8.28
CA GLU A 192 7.72 25.14 8.10
C GLU A 192 7.10 23.76 8.42
N LEU A 193 7.78 22.67 8.04
CA LEU A 193 7.36 21.31 8.37
C LEU A 193 7.46 21.03 9.88
N LEU A 194 8.56 21.43 10.52
CA LEU A 194 8.77 21.25 11.96
C LEU A 194 7.73 22.01 12.78
N GLU A 195 7.41 23.26 12.42
CA GLU A 195 6.36 24.03 13.11
C GLU A 195 4.97 23.40 12.94
N ALA A 196 4.67 22.83 11.76
CA ALA A 196 3.45 22.07 11.56
C ALA A 196 3.41 20.78 12.40
N MET A 197 4.56 20.10 12.56
CA MET A 197 4.71 18.94 13.43
C MET A 197 4.51 19.31 14.91
N LYS A 198 5.07 20.43 15.37
CA LYS A 198 4.86 20.93 16.76
C LYS A 198 3.38 21.14 17.07
N GLN A 199 2.65 21.72 16.12
CA GLN A 199 1.21 21.92 16.28
C GLN A 199 0.43 20.60 16.26
N ALA A 200 0.86 19.62 15.46
CA ALA A 200 0.24 18.30 15.41
C ALA A 200 0.59 17.43 16.62
N MET A 201 1.71 17.70 17.29
CA MET A 201 2.25 16.89 18.39
C MET A 201 2.78 17.77 19.53
N PRO A 202 1.91 18.52 20.24
CA PRO A 202 2.36 19.46 21.27
C PRO A 202 3.15 18.82 22.40
N ASN A 203 3.02 17.50 22.61
CA ASN A 203 3.70 16.75 23.67
C ASN A 203 4.99 16.04 23.21
N HIS A 204 5.44 16.24 21.97
CA HIS A 204 6.62 15.56 21.39
C HIS A 204 7.77 16.54 21.09
N THR A 205 7.94 17.56 21.94
CA THR A 205 8.95 18.60 21.74
C THR A 205 10.35 18.02 21.58
N GLU A 206 10.75 17.05 22.43
CA GLU A 206 12.08 16.44 22.37
C GLU A 206 12.37 15.75 21.03
N ALA A 207 11.41 14.96 20.51
CA ALA A 207 11.54 14.30 19.22
C ALA A 207 11.65 15.31 18.06
N ILE A 208 10.88 16.41 18.13
CA ILE A 208 10.93 17.45 17.09
C ILE A 208 12.26 18.22 17.15
N GLU A 209 12.78 18.52 18.34
CA GLU A 209 14.09 19.16 18.49
C GLU A 209 15.23 18.23 18.04
N HIS A 210 15.09 16.91 18.22
CA HIS A 210 16.03 15.94 17.67
C HIS A 210 16.07 16.00 16.14
N ILE A 211 14.91 15.96 15.47
CA ILE A 211 14.82 16.09 14.00
C ILE A 211 15.41 17.43 13.54
N ARG A 212 15.11 18.53 14.24
CA ARG A 212 15.70 19.84 13.94
C ARG A 212 17.23 19.79 14.00
N GLU A 213 17.77 19.19 15.06
CA GLU A 213 19.22 19.07 15.25
C GLU A 213 19.86 18.21 14.17
N GLU A 214 19.25 17.09 13.79
CA GLU A 214 19.72 16.24 12.67
C GLU A 214 19.80 17.03 11.35
N HIS A 215 18.74 17.79 11.03
CA HIS A 215 18.73 18.64 9.85
C HIS A 215 19.81 19.73 9.91
N ARG A 216 20.00 20.35 11.07
CA ARG A 216 21.05 21.37 11.28
C ARG A 216 22.44 20.78 11.09
N GLN A 217 22.71 19.59 11.63
CA GLN A 217 24.00 18.92 11.49
C GLN A 217 24.27 18.51 10.03
N ALA A 218 23.25 18.02 9.33
CA ALA A 218 23.36 17.73 7.91
C ALA A 218 23.64 19.00 7.09
N GLU A 219 22.95 20.11 7.38
CA GLU A 219 23.20 21.40 6.72
C GLU A 219 24.64 21.88 6.94
N LEU A 220 25.15 21.77 8.17
CA LEU A 220 26.57 22.06 8.48
C LEU A 220 27.55 21.17 7.72
N ALA A 221 27.16 19.93 7.42
CA ALA A 221 27.91 19.00 6.58
C ALA A 221 27.66 19.22 5.07
N GLY A 222 26.93 20.26 4.67
CA GLY A 222 26.61 20.58 3.27
C GLY A 222 25.55 19.68 2.64
N THR A 223 24.73 19.03 3.47
CA THR A 223 23.71 18.07 3.06
C THR A 223 22.30 18.59 3.37
N ASP A 224 21.42 18.62 2.36
CA ASP A 224 19.99 18.87 2.54
C ASP A 224 19.22 17.54 2.61
N LEU A 225 18.88 17.10 3.82
CA LEU A 225 18.12 15.86 4.04
C LEU A 225 16.73 15.90 3.40
N LEU A 226 16.09 17.07 3.34
CA LEU A 226 14.76 17.19 2.73
C LEU A 226 14.84 17.03 1.22
N ALA A 227 15.93 17.50 0.59
CA ALA A 227 16.21 17.28 -0.83
C ALA A 227 16.62 15.84 -1.17
N GLN A 228 17.08 15.05 -0.19
CA GLN A 228 17.37 13.62 -0.35
C GLN A 228 16.14 12.73 -0.16
N SER A 229 15.09 13.26 0.46
CA SER A 229 13.84 12.53 0.70
C SER A 229 13.21 11.99 -0.61
N PRO A 230 12.50 10.84 -0.57
CA PRO A 230 11.67 10.36 -1.67
C PRO A 230 10.59 11.36 -2.10
N TRP A 231 10.26 12.30 -1.21
CA TRP A 231 9.26 13.34 -1.40
C TRP A 231 9.85 14.65 -1.93
N ALA A 232 11.17 14.74 -2.09
CA ALA A 232 11.90 15.95 -2.47
C ALA A 232 11.41 16.57 -3.78
N GLN A 233 10.90 15.76 -4.70
CA GLN A 233 10.38 16.18 -5.99
C GLN A 233 8.85 16.07 -6.09
N GLY A 234 8.16 15.80 -4.98
CA GLY A 234 6.72 15.61 -4.92
C GLY A 234 6.20 14.51 -5.85
N ILE A 235 4.93 14.63 -6.27
CA ILE A 235 4.27 13.66 -7.17
C ILE A 235 5.00 13.51 -8.50
N THR A 236 5.59 14.59 -9.03
CA THR A 236 6.36 14.50 -10.29
C THR A 236 7.58 13.60 -10.16
N GLY A 237 8.30 13.70 -9.03
CA GLY A 237 9.40 12.78 -8.73
C GLY A 237 8.94 11.34 -8.59
N MET A 238 7.86 11.12 -7.83
CA MET A 238 7.29 9.79 -7.62
C MET A 238 6.85 9.12 -8.92
N VAL A 239 6.18 9.88 -9.80
CA VAL A 239 5.79 9.40 -11.13
C VAL A 239 7.01 9.02 -11.94
N ARG A 240 8.04 9.88 -11.96
CA ARG A 240 9.30 9.58 -12.65
C ARG A 240 9.95 8.31 -12.11
N THR A 241 10.04 8.13 -10.80
CA THR A 241 10.56 6.91 -10.17
C THR A 241 9.85 5.66 -10.69
N VAL A 242 8.52 5.68 -10.77
CA VAL A 242 7.72 4.56 -11.29
C VAL A 242 7.95 4.35 -12.79
N GLU A 243 8.01 5.44 -13.57
CA GLU A 243 8.20 5.38 -15.01
C GLU A 243 9.57 4.82 -15.41
N THR A 244 10.62 5.19 -14.66
CA THR A 244 12.00 4.80 -14.94
C THR A 244 12.46 3.55 -14.21
N ALA A 245 11.68 3.03 -13.25
CA ALA A 245 12.00 1.79 -12.56
C ALA A 245 12.11 0.63 -13.57
N ASP A 246 13.12 -0.22 -13.37
CA ASP A 246 13.23 -1.51 -14.05
C ASP A 246 11.96 -2.36 -13.81
N ASP A 247 11.53 -3.12 -14.82
CA ASP A 247 10.29 -3.90 -14.77
C ASP A 247 10.32 -4.94 -13.63
N GLN A 248 11.47 -5.58 -13.38
CA GLN A 248 11.63 -6.56 -12.31
C GLN A 248 11.59 -5.87 -10.94
N ALA A 249 12.30 -4.76 -10.78
CA ALA A 249 12.29 -3.97 -9.55
C ALA A 249 10.88 -3.45 -9.21
N LEU A 250 10.17 -2.93 -10.22
CA LEU A 250 8.80 -2.42 -10.07
C LEU A 250 7.82 -3.54 -9.66
N CYS A 251 7.88 -4.68 -10.36
CA CYS A 251 7.04 -5.82 -10.02
C CYS A 251 7.35 -6.33 -8.62
N HIS A 252 8.62 -6.46 -8.26
CA HIS A 252 9.02 -6.90 -6.93
C HIS A 252 8.52 -5.94 -5.84
N ALA A 253 8.74 -4.64 -5.99
CA ALA A 253 8.29 -3.62 -5.04
C ALA A 253 6.76 -3.68 -4.81
N VAL A 254 5.97 -3.74 -5.90
CA VAL A 254 4.51 -3.87 -5.81
C VAL A 254 4.12 -5.17 -5.13
N HIS A 255 4.74 -6.29 -5.52
CA HIS A 255 4.45 -7.61 -4.96
C HIS A 255 4.68 -7.63 -3.44
N THR A 256 5.84 -7.14 -3.00
CA THR A 256 6.23 -7.06 -1.59
C THR A 256 5.27 -6.15 -0.82
N CYS A 257 5.01 -4.93 -1.29
CA CYS A 257 4.13 -3.99 -0.61
C CYS A 257 2.68 -4.50 -0.50
N THR A 258 2.17 -5.15 -1.56
CA THR A 258 0.82 -5.73 -1.55
C THR A 258 0.71 -6.95 -0.64
N LEU A 259 1.71 -7.82 -0.63
CA LEU A 259 1.77 -8.97 0.29
C LEU A 259 1.86 -8.55 1.75
N ALA A 260 2.76 -7.61 2.06
CA ALA A 260 2.91 -7.08 3.41
C ALA A 260 1.58 -6.52 3.91
N THR A 261 0.93 -5.69 3.09
CA THR A 261 -0.40 -5.11 3.37
C THR A 261 -1.45 -6.19 3.63
N GLY A 262 -1.49 -7.23 2.80
CA GLY A 262 -2.43 -8.35 2.95
C GLY A 262 -2.20 -9.14 4.23
N ALA A 263 -0.94 -9.51 4.51
CA ALA A 263 -0.55 -10.25 5.71
C ALA A 263 -0.91 -9.47 6.99
N LEU A 264 -0.61 -8.17 7.01
CA LEU A 264 -0.98 -7.29 8.13
C LEU A 264 -2.50 -7.27 8.33
N HIS A 265 -3.28 -7.12 7.26
CA HIS A 265 -4.74 -7.17 7.35
C HIS A 265 -5.29 -8.50 7.88
N ASP A 266 -4.71 -9.63 7.47
CA ASP A 266 -5.14 -10.95 7.94
C ASP A 266 -4.77 -11.16 9.42
N LEU A 267 -3.60 -10.71 9.86
CA LEU A 267 -3.20 -10.76 11.27
C LEU A 267 -4.05 -9.83 12.15
N MET A 268 -4.30 -8.60 11.70
CA MET A 268 -5.17 -7.63 12.40
C MET A 268 -6.61 -8.13 12.56
N ARG A 269 -7.12 -8.94 11.62
CA ARG A 269 -8.44 -9.57 11.78
C ARG A 269 -8.46 -10.64 12.88
N ARG A 270 -7.33 -11.31 13.12
CA ARG A 270 -7.18 -12.39 14.11
C ARG A 270 -6.85 -11.90 15.52
N SER A 271 -6.30 -10.69 15.65
CA SER A 271 -5.86 -10.16 16.94
C SER A 271 -6.98 -9.98 17.97
N SER A 272 -8.26 -10.01 17.56
CA SER A 272 -9.39 -10.04 18.49
C SER A 272 -9.49 -11.35 19.28
N ALA A 273 -9.08 -12.47 18.69
CA ALA A 273 -9.03 -13.78 19.36
C ALA A 273 -7.65 -14.06 19.99
N ASP A 274 -6.59 -13.52 19.39
CA ASP A 274 -5.20 -13.72 19.82
C ASP A 274 -4.50 -12.36 19.98
N PRO A 275 -4.70 -11.65 21.11
CA PRO A 275 -4.20 -10.27 21.31
C PRO A 275 -2.68 -10.16 21.30
N GLU A 276 -1.96 -11.26 21.57
CA GLU A 276 -0.49 -11.33 21.49
C GLU A 276 0.05 -10.97 20.10
N ILE A 277 -0.73 -11.24 19.04
CA ILE A 277 -0.39 -10.82 17.67
C ILE A 277 -0.19 -9.30 17.63
N LEU A 278 -1.08 -8.53 18.27
CA LEU A 278 -1.01 -7.08 18.25
C LEU A 278 0.19 -6.56 19.06
N ALA A 279 0.49 -7.18 20.20
CA ALA A 279 1.67 -6.83 21.00
C ALA A 279 2.97 -7.01 20.21
N LEU A 280 3.12 -8.14 19.51
CA LEU A 280 4.31 -8.45 18.72
C LEU A 280 4.45 -7.56 17.48
N LEU A 281 3.34 -7.27 16.77
CA LEU A 281 3.36 -6.35 15.64
C LEU A 281 3.71 -4.92 16.07
N THR A 282 3.08 -4.41 17.14
CA THR A 282 3.24 -3.02 17.59
C THR A 282 4.59 -2.73 18.24
N ALA A 283 5.32 -3.75 18.70
CA ALA A 283 6.68 -3.61 19.21
C ALA A 283 7.71 -3.30 18.12
N ASP A 284 7.39 -3.58 16.86
CA ASP A 284 8.31 -3.41 15.74
C ASP A 284 8.38 -1.96 15.23
N VAL A 285 9.55 -1.52 14.76
CA VAL A 285 9.72 -0.19 14.15
C VAL A 285 8.84 0.01 12.91
N MET A 286 8.59 -1.05 12.14
CA MET A 286 7.76 -1.01 10.94
C MET A 286 6.28 -0.81 11.23
N TRP A 287 5.83 -1.06 12.46
CA TRP A 287 4.49 -0.65 12.87
C TRP A 287 4.31 0.86 12.72
N ARG A 288 5.31 1.62 13.17
CA ARG A 288 5.32 3.08 13.17
C ARG A 288 5.65 3.66 11.80
N GLN A 289 6.71 3.16 11.17
CA GLN A 289 7.18 3.68 9.89
C GLN A 289 6.22 3.38 8.73
N TRP A 290 5.44 2.29 8.82
CA TRP A 290 4.62 1.84 7.72
C TRP A 290 3.21 1.45 8.13
N ALA A 291 3.01 0.54 9.10
CA ALA A 291 1.70 -0.07 9.35
C ALA A 291 0.59 0.97 9.61
N VAL A 292 0.86 1.93 10.51
CA VAL A 292 -0.10 2.99 10.88
C VAL A 292 -0.29 4.03 9.77
N CYS A 293 0.75 4.37 9.01
CA CYS A 293 0.72 5.46 8.04
C CYS A 293 0.35 5.04 6.61
N GLY A 294 0.50 3.75 6.26
CA GLY A 294 0.33 3.27 4.89
C GLY A 294 0.21 1.76 4.72
N GLY A 295 0.40 0.95 5.76
CA GLY A 295 0.28 -0.51 5.70
C GLY A 295 -1.14 -1.03 5.92
N ILE A 296 -1.94 -0.34 6.74
CA ILE A 296 -3.38 -0.64 6.88
C ILE A 296 -4.12 0.12 5.79
N THR A 297 -4.38 -0.57 4.67
CA THR A 297 -4.93 0.08 3.47
C THR A 297 -6.43 -0.17 3.31
N PRO A 298 -7.30 0.86 3.32
CA PRO A 298 -8.72 0.64 3.13
C PRO A 298 -9.03 0.19 1.70
N GLU A 299 -10.19 -0.46 1.49
CA GLU A 299 -10.65 -0.79 0.14
C GLU A 299 -10.78 0.48 -0.74
N GLY A 300 -10.53 0.32 -2.04
CA GLY A 300 -10.79 1.35 -3.04
C GLY A 300 -9.66 2.37 -3.22
N ALA A 301 -10.03 3.62 -3.51
CA ALA A 301 -9.10 4.65 -3.95
C ALA A 301 -7.99 5.01 -2.95
N PRO A 302 -8.23 5.06 -1.62
CA PRO A 302 -7.16 5.37 -0.67
C PRO A 302 -6.17 4.22 -0.52
N GLY A 303 -6.60 2.95 -0.56
CA GLY A 303 -5.66 1.82 -0.52
C GLY A 303 -4.79 1.73 -1.78
N LEU A 304 -5.34 2.06 -2.94
CA LEU A 304 -4.55 2.21 -4.18
C LEU A 304 -3.45 3.27 -4.04
N ALA A 305 -3.77 4.40 -3.40
CA ALA A 305 -2.78 5.46 -3.16
C ALA A 305 -1.71 5.00 -2.16
N ALA A 306 -2.10 4.34 -1.07
CA ALA A 306 -1.17 3.84 -0.06
C ALA A 306 -0.18 2.82 -0.67
N VAL A 307 -0.65 1.84 -1.45
CA VAL A 307 0.24 0.88 -2.13
C VAL A 307 1.13 1.57 -3.17
N ALA A 308 0.64 2.60 -3.86
CA ALA A 308 1.46 3.36 -4.80
C ALA A 308 2.59 4.12 -4.09
N LEU A 309 2.30 4.77 -2.95
CA LEU A 309 3.29 5.46 -2.14
C LEU A 309 4.31 4.49 -1.53
N ASN A 310 3.86 3.37 -0.97
CA ASN A 310 4.74 2.33 -0.45
C ASN A 310 5.67 1.77 -1.54
N THR A 311 5.14 1.54 -2.76
CA THR A 311 5.97 1.12 -3.91
C THR A 311 7.06 2.13 -4.22
N VAL A 312 6.75 3.43 -4.24
CA VAL A 312 7.76 4.47 -4.48
C VAL A 312 8.80 4.50 -3.37
N HIS A 313 8.37 4.39 -2.12
CA HIS A 313 9.27 4.37 -0.97
C HIS A 313 10.20 3.15 -1.02
N TYR A 314 9.66 1.95 -1.33
CA TYR A 314 10.44 0.74 -1.54
C TYR A 314 11.53 0.91 -2.62
N LEU A 315 11.20 1.60 -3.71
CA LEU A 315 12.12 1.82 -4.84
C LEU A 315 13.19 2.87 -4.55
N THR A 316 13.00 3.71 -3.53
CA THR A 316 13.86 4.88 -3.25
C THR A 316 14.64 4.75 -1.95
N GLU A 317 14.17 3.94 -1.01
CA GLU A 317 14.76 3.78 0.33
C GLU A 317 15.11 2.30 0.59
N PRO A 318 16.35 1.88 0.28
CA PRO A 318 16.78 0.49 0.44
C PRO A 318 16.70 -0.01 1.90
N ASP A 319 17.02 0.84 2.87
CA ASP A 319 16.97 0.48 4.29
C ASP A 319 15.53 0.24 4.74
N TRP A 320 14.60 1.08 4.29
CA TRP A 320 13.17 0.87 4.53
C TRP A 320 12.66 -0.41 3.85
N ALA A 321 13.10 -0.70 2.63
CA ALA A 321 12.74 -1.92 1.91
C ALA A 321 13.25 -3.18 2.65
N ALA A 322 14.45 -3.14 3.20
CA ALA A 322 15.02 -4.22 4.00
C ALA A 322 14.25 -4.43 5.31
N GLU A 323 13.91 -3.35 6.02
CA GLU A 323 13.09 -3.39 7.23
C GLU A 323 11.68 -3.94 6.96
N LEU A 324 11.06 -3.59 5.82
CA LEU A 324 9.79 -4.20 5.40
C LEU A 324 9.94 -5.71 5.18
N GLY A 325 11.03 -6.16 4.56
CA GLY A 325 11.32 -7.59 4.37
C GLY A 325 11.47 -8.35 5.69
N ARG A 326 12.16 -7.75 6.67
CA ARG A 326 12.28 -8.28 8.03
C ARG A 326 10.92 -8.36 8.72
N TYR A 327 10.12 -7.31 8.63
CA TYR A 327 8.79 -7.26 9.22
C TYR A 327 7.80 -8.24 8.57
N MET A 328 7.93 -8.49 7.26
CA MET A 328 7.17 -9.55 6.58
C MET A 328 7.51 -10.95 7.13
N SER A 329 8.77 -11.18 7.47
CA SER A 329 9.19 -12.44 8.09
C SER A 329 8.59 -12.61 9.49
N LEU A 330 8.51 -11.53 10.28
CA LEU A 330 7.76 -11.52 11.54
C LEU A 330 6.27 -11.84 11.30
N MET A 331 5.62 -11.17 10.36
CA MET A 331 4.21 -11.43 10.02
C MET A 331 3.98 -12.90 9.60
N HIS A 332 4.90 -13.48 8.83
CA HIS A 332 4.82 -14.89 8.44
C HIS A 332 4.98 -15.83 9.64
N ALA A 333 5.93 -15.57 10.54
CA ALA A 333 6.11 -16.35 11.76
C ALA A 333 4.86 -16.31 12.64
N LEU A 334 4.22 -15.13 12.76
CA LEU A 334 2.94 -14.98 13.45
C LEU A 334 1.81 -15.74 12.75
N ASP A 335 1.76 -15.71 11.42
CA ASP A 335 0.75 -16.45 10.66
C ASP A 335 0.82 -17.96 10.92
N VAL A 336 2.04 -18.51 11.04
CA VAL A 336 2.29 -19.91 11.37
C VAL A 336 1.97 -20.23 12.83
N ALA A 337 2.37 -19.37 13.77
CA ALA A 337 2.12 -19.56 15.20
C ALA A 337 0.63 -19.41 15.57
N TYR A 338 -0.11 -18.59 14.82
CA TYR A 338 -1.52 -18.27 15.04
C TYR A 338 -2.38 -18.60 13.82
N PRO A 339 -2.53 -19.89 13.46
CA PRO A 339 -3.26 -20.28 12.27
C PRO A 339 -4.76 -20.00 12.43
N ALA A 340 -5.40 -19.52 11.37
CA ALA A 340 -6.83 -19.17 11.35
C ALA A 340 -7.77 -20.33 11.74
N HIS A 341 -7.29 -21.58 11.68
CA HIS A 341 -8.03 -22.78 12.03
C HIS A 341 -7.19 -23.70 12.93
N ARG A 342 -7.04 -23.37 14.22
CA ARG A 342 -6.34 -24.22 15.21
C ARG A 342 -6.88 -25.67 15.29
N GLY A 343 -8.12 -25.91 14.86
CA GLY A 343 -8.80 -27.21 14.99
C GLY A 343 -8.71 -28.19 13.81
N THR A 344 -8.18 -27.82 12.64
CA THR A 344 -8.17 -28.72 11.46
C THR A 344 -6.90 -29.54 11.28
N LEU A 345 -5.86 -29.32 12.10
CA LEU A 345 -4.58 -30.05 12.03
C LEU A 345 -4.20 -30.75 13.34
N GLY A 346 -5.03 -30.68 14.39
CA GLY A 346 -4.77 -31.26 15.72
C GLY A 346 -5.60 -32.50 16.07
N GLY A 347 -6.28 -33.12 15.10
CA GLY A 347 -7.10 -34.32 15.33
C GLY A 347 -6.45 -35.57 14.75
N GLY A 348 -5.26 -35.93 15.21
CA GLY A 348 -4.55 -37.08 14.64
C GLY A 348 -3.23 -37.43 15.30
N ALA A 349 -3.17 -37.47 16.64
CA ALA A 349 -2.17 -38.24 17.38
C ALA A 349 -2.53 -38.25 18.87
N GLU A 350 -3.53 -39.04 19.25
CA GLU A 350 -3.63 -39.66 20.58
C GLU A 350 -4.79 -40.68 20.54
N ALA A 351 -4.43 -41.92 20.19
CA ALA A 351 -5.09 -43.17 20.57
C ALA A 351 -4.12 -44.34 20.28
#